data_AF-A0A836CBY2-F1
#
_entry.id   AF-A0A836CBY2-F1
#
_cell.length_a   1.000
_cell.length_b   1.000
_cell.length_c   1.000
_cell.angle_alpha   90.00
_cell.angle_beta   90.00
_cell.angle_gamma   90.00
#
_symmetry.space_group_name_H-M   'P 1'
#
loop_
_entity.id
_entity.type
_entity.pdbx_description
1 polymer ?
#
loop_
_entity_poly.entity_id
_entity_poly.type
_entity_poly.pdbx_seq_one_letter_code
_entity_poly.pdbx_strand_id
1 'polypeptide(L)'
;MVLLGAVTARTLVCELKQIITDLEGIPPEQQRLIWCGKQLEDRRSLSEYHIDPDINDLPALHLVLRMRGGGPTFADVADANGISRIAFSDTGPKWRIACEGLNIEGLCTNAECAAHGKMVIHKIGMGAFTLGGACACPLCDAPIVPLTCAFHRCVWMFEGVKADSCAALSTAWREAGDTYERFNTGTEGSGSGAMVEWERLVLIAKGRDSIHAAAAYTAVVCSKSGELTSSSGTQLDDCAVCLEPLRTLFASFVKTPCGHLYHKACLTAWQRCSSAGSGRCPMCRADLCVLRIGEAD
;
A
#
# COMPACT_ATOMS: atom_id res chain seq x y z
N MET A 1 -26.33 -24.24 -12.78
CA MET A 1 -26.48 -24.50 -11.34
C MET A 1 -25.09 -24.86 -10.81
N VAL A 2 -24.32 -23.84 -10.42
CA VAL A 2 -22.96 -24.00 -9.86
C VAL A 2 -23.10 -23.86 -8.35
N LEU A 3 -22.59 -24.82 -7.60
CA LEU A 3 -22.70 -24.90 -6.15
C LEU A 3 -21.91 -23.75 -5.50
N LEU A 4 -22.60 -22.75 -4.96
CA LEU A 4 -22.05 -21.68 -4.09
C LEU A 4 -21.68 -22.23 -2.69
N GLY A 5 -21.07 -23.42 -2.61
CA GLY A 5 -20.83 -24.13 -1.35
C GLY A 5 -19.83 -23.48 -0.37
N ALA A 6 -19.30 -22.29 -0.69
CA ALA A 6 -18.31 -21.58 0.12
C ALA A 6 -18.70 -20.13 0.46
N VAL A 7 -19.88 -19.65 0.02
CA VAL A 7 -20.33 -18.29 0.31
C VAL A 7 -21.23 -18.32 1.54
N THR A 8 -20.84 -17.59 2.58
CA THR A 8 -21.63 -17.45 3.83
C THR A 8 -22.03 -16.00 4.03
N ALA A 9 -22.98 -15.73 4.91
CA ALA A 9 -23.36 -14.35 5.25
C ALA A 9 -22.18 -13.51 5.78
N ARG A 10 -21.10 -14.14 6.28
CA ARG A 10 -19.89 -13.44 6.76
C ARG A 10 -18.85 -13.17 5.67
N THR A 11 -18.99 -13.78 4.50
CA THR A 11 -18.07 -13.59 3.37
C THR A 11 -18.00 -12.11 3.01
N LEU A 12 -16.79 -11.60 2.83
CA LEU A 12 -16.58 -10.22 2.42
C LEU A 12 -16.89 -10.07 0.93
N VAL A 13 -17.34 -8.88 0.53
CA VAL A 13 -17.61 -8.58 -0.90
C VAL A 13 -16.36 -8.78 -1.76
N CYS A 14 -15.15 -8.52 -1.24
CA CYS A 14 -13.91 -8.83 -1.93
C CYS A 14 -13.67 -10.32 -2.17
N GLU A 15 -13.98 -11.17 -1.19
CA GLU A 15 -13.85 -12.63 -1.31
C GLU A 15 -14.87 -13.16 -2.32
N LEU A 16 -16.10 -12.63 -2.32
CA LEU A 16 -17.10 -12.98 -3.32
C LEU A 16 -16.65 -12.62 -4.75
N LYS A 17 -16.01 -11.45 -4.93
CA LYS A 17 -15.43 -11.08 -6.22
C LYS A 17 -14.30 -12.01 -6.65
N GLN A 18 -13.48 -12.47 -5.70
CA GLN A 18 -12.45 -13.47 -6.01
C GLN A 18 -13.07 -14.77 -6.51
N ILE A 19 -14.12 -15.25 -5.85
CA ILE A 19 -14.84 -16.46 -6.27
C ILE A 19 -15.40 -16.30 -7.69
N ILE A 20 -15.99 -15.14 -8.02
CA ILE A 20 -16.47 -14.86 -9.38
C ILE A 20 -15.31 -14.82 -10.38
N THR A 21 -14.13 -14.33 -9.98
CA THR A 21 -12.93 -14.35 -10.83
C THR A 21 -12.52 -15.77 -11.15
N ASP A 22 -12.48 -16.64 -10.15
CA ASP A 22 -12.08 -18.04 -10.30
C ASP A 22 -13.09 -18.83 -11.17
N LEU A 23 -14.36 -18.45 -11.14
CA LEU A 23 -15.44 -19.12 -11.88
C LEU A 23 -15.62 -18.59 -13.31
N GLU A 24 -15.62 -17.29 -13.49
CA GLU A 24 -16.00 -16.63 -14.76
C GLU A 24 -14.78 -16.02 -15.48
N GLY A 25 -13.60 -16.01 -14.84
CA GLY A 25 -12.38 -15.39 -15.39
C GLY A 25 -12.44 -13.87 -15.45
N ILE A 26 -13.36 -13.25 -14.72
CA ILE A 26 -13.61 -11.80 -14.74
C ILE A 26 -12.87 -11.17 -13.55
N PRO A 27 -11.87 -10.29 -13.77
CA PRO A 27 -11.11 -9.70 -12.68
C PRO A 27 -11.96 -8.91 -11.65
N PRO A 28 -11.60 -8.91 -10.34
CA PRO A 28 -12.40 -8.31 -9.26
C PRO A 28 -12.76 -6.83 -9.45
N GLU A 29 -11.87 -6.06 -10.07
CA GLU A 29 -12.01 -4.64 -10.35
C GLU A 29 -12.99 -4.36 -11.51
N GLN A 30 -13.18 -5.33 -12.40
CA GLN A 30 -14.16 -5.28 -13.48
C GLN A 30 -15.57 -5.64 -12.99
N GLN A 31 -15.66 -6.28 -11.82
CA GLN A 31 -16.92 -6.71 -11.23
C GLN A 31 -17.56 -5.59 -10.40
N ARG A 32 -18.74 -5.14 -10.83
CA ARG A 32 -19.62 -4.33 -10.00
C ARG A 32 -20.80 -5.17 -9.52
N LEU A 33 -20.81 -5.49 -8.24
CA LEU A 33 -21.91 -6.18 -7.59
C LEU A 33 -22.97 -5.17 -7.11
N ILE A 34 -24.22 -5.36 -7.52
CA ILE A 34 -25.34 -4.49 -7.19
C ILE A 34 -26.43 -5.33 -6.52
N TRP A 35 -26.86 -4.88 -5.34
CA TRP A 35 -27.94 -5.44 -4.54
C TRP A 35 -29.01 -4.41 -4.23
N CYS A 36 -30.27 -4.68 -4.58
CA CYS A 36 -31.39 -3.75 -4.36
C CYS A 36 -31.09 -2.31 -4.84
N GLY A 37 -30.43 -2.19 -6.00
CA GLY A 37 -30.02 -0.91 -6.59
C GLY A 37 -28.82 -0.23 -5.90
N LYS A 38 -28.23 -0.83 -4.86
CA LYS A 38 -27.03 -0.35 -4.18
C LYS A 38 -25.80 -1.14 -4.62
N GLN A 39 -24.72 -0.43 -4.95
CA GLN A 39 -23.43 -1.06 -5.21
C GLN A 39 -22.85 -1.58 -3.89
N LEU A 40 -22.33 -2.82 -3.90
CA LEU A 40 -21.66 -3.41 -2.76
C LEU A 40 -20.23 -2.86 -2.61
N GLU A 41 -19.79 -2.71 -1.36
CA GLU A 41 -18.45 -2.23 -0.97
C GLU A 41 -17.56 -3.40 -0.54
N ASP A 42 -16.33 -3.46 -1.06
CA ASP A 42 -15.41 -4.61 -0.89
C ASP A 42 -15.08 -4.96 0.57
N ARG A 43 -15.14 -3.98 1.48
CA ARG A 43 -14.79 -4.14 2.90
C ARG A 43 -15.95 -4.56 3.80
N ARG A 44 -17.15 -4.75 3.25
CA ARG A 44 -18.33 -5.15 4.01
C ARG A 44 -18.64 -6.62 3.78
N SER A 45 -19.25 -7.27 4.75
CA SER A 45 -19.77 -8.63 4.57
C SER A 45 -21.14 -8.63 3.88
N LEU A 46 -21.53 -9.79 3.33
CA LEU A 46 -22.86 -9.99 2.75
C LEU A 46 -23.99 -9.75 3.76
N SER A 47 -23.79 -10.11 5.03
CA SER A 47 -24.75 -9.90 6.11
C SER A 47 -25.04 -8.42 6.38
N GLU A 48 -24.07 -7.53 6.15
CA GLU A 48 -24.27 -6.08 6.29
C GLU A 48 -25.24 -5.51 5.25
N TYR A 49 -25.41 -6.21 4.13
CA TYR A 49 -26.41 -5.90 3.10
C TYR A 49 -27.68 -6.74 3.22
N HIS A 50 -27.79 -7.53 4.30
CA HIS A 50 -28.85 -8.51 4.51
C HIS A 50 -28.96 -9.52 3.36
N ILE A 51 -27.82 -9.87 2.78
CA ILE A 51 -27.70 -10.95 1.79
C ILE A 51 -27.41 -12.23 2.56
N ASP A 52 -28.36 -13.16 2.53
CA ASP A 52 -28.23 -14.47 3.16
C ASP A 52 -28.19 -15.56 2.07
N PRO A 53 -26.99 -16.05 1.71
CA PRO A 53 -26.82 -17.00 0.60
C PRO A 53 -27.57 -18.33 0.79
N ASP A 54 -28.01 -18.66 2.01
CA ASP A 54 -28.76 -19.88 2.32
C ASP A 54 -30.29 -19.72 2.15
N ILE A 55 -30.78 -18.50 1.92
CA ILE A 55 -32.20 -18.21 1.68
C ILE A 55 -32.47 -18.21 0.16
N ASN A 56 -33.23 -19.19 -0.32
CA ASN A 56 -33.53 -19.39 -1.75
C ASN A 56 -34.45 -18.33 -2.40
N ASP A 57 -34.98 -17.37 -1.63
CA ASP A 57 -35.89 -16.30 -2.10
C ASP A 57 -35.21 -14.91 -2.19
N LEU A 58 -33.88 -14.88 -2.25
CA LEU A 58 -33.11 -13.65 -2.38
C LEU A 58 -33.44 -12.89 -3.68
N PRO A 59 -33.55 -11.53 -3.65
CA PRO A 59 -33.43 -10.71 -4.85
C PRO A 59 -32.22 -11.14 -5.70
N ALA A 60 -32.24 -10.93 -7.02
CA ALA A 60 -31.09 -11.28 -7.83
C ALA A 60 -29.89 -10.35 -7.50
N LEU A 61 -28.74 -10.92 -7.14
CA LEU A 61 -27.48 -10.18 -7.11
C LEU A 61 -27.07 -9.88 -8.56
N HIS A 62 -26.97 -8.61 -8.92
CA HIS A 62 -26.62 -8.21 -10.28
C HIS A 62 -25.12 -7.95 -10.41
N LEU A 63 -24.44 -8.73 -11.23
CA LEU A 63 -23.08 -8.45 -11.69
C LEU A 63 -23.13 -7.56 -12.94
N VAL A 64 -22.61 -6.35 -12.83
CA VAL A 64 -22.44 -5.42 -13.96
C VAL A 64 -20.96 -5.29 -14.27
N LEU A 65 -20.56 -5.52 -15.52
CA LEU A 65 -19.18 -5.30 -15.94
C LEU A 65 -18.94 -3.82 -16.12
N ARG A 66 -17.93 -3.31 -15.41
CA ARG A 66 -17.49 -1.93 -15.62
C ARG A 66 -16.50 -1.92 -16.78
N MET A 67 -16.99 -1.52 -17.97
CA MET A 67 -16.12 -1.24 -19.11
C MET A 67 -15.42 0.12 -18.88
N ARG A 68 -14.30 0.13 -18.13
CA ARG A 68 -13.22 1.13 -18.23
C ARG A 68 -12.11 0.92 -17.18
N GLY A 69 -10.89 0.79 -17.71
CA GLY A 69 -9.61 1.13 -17.09
C GLY A 69 -9.03 0.08 -16.15
N GLY A 70 -8.36 -0.95 -16.67
CA GLY A 70 -7.41 -1.74 -15.88
C GLY A 70 -6.48 -0.78 -15.14
N GLY A 71 -6.20 -1.08 -13.88
CA GLY A 71 -5.30 -0.24 -13.07
C GLY A 71 -3.96 -0.06 -13.81
N PRO A 72 -3.22 1.03 -13.58
CA PRO A 72 -1.94 1.21 -14.25
C PRO A 72 -1.05 0.00 -14.01
N THR A 73 -0.69 -0.70 -15.08
CA THR A 73 0.23 -1.83 -15.01
C THR A 73 1.63 -1.31 -14.72
N PHE A 74 2.28 -1.85 -13.70
CA PHE A 74 3.59 -1.45 -13.25
C PHE A 74 4.37 -2.67 -12.75
N ALA A 75 5.70 -2.57 -12.68
CA ALA A 75 6.53 -3.67 -12.17
C ALA A 75 6.06 -4.13 -10.78
N ASP A 76 6.16 -5.44 -10.52
CA ASP A 76 5.82 -6.00 -9.22
C ASP A 76 6.89 -5.65 -8.18
N VAL A 77 6.69 -4.51 -7.50
CA VAL A 77 7.60 -4.07 -6.44
C VAL A 77 7.55 -4.95 -5.19
N ALA A 78 6.57 -5.84 -5.08
CA ALA A 78 6.49 -6.82 -4.00
C ALA A 78 7.42 -8.03 -4.24
N ASP A 79 7.80 -8.31 -5.49
CA ASP A 79 8.76 -9.37 -5.82
C ASP A 79 10.20 -8.89 -5.57
N ALA A 80 10.74 -9.24 -4.40
CA ALA A 80 12.12 -8.92 -4.06
C ALA A 80 13.17 -9.59 -4.96
N ASN A 81 12.80 -10.67 -5.68
CA ASN A 81 13.67 -11.33 -6.65
C ASN A 81 13.63 -10.67 -8.03
N GLY A 82 12.70 -9.74 -8.24
CA GLY A 82 12.55 -8.96 -9.46
C GLY A 82 13.49 -7.76 -9.56
N ILE A 83 14.55 -7.67 -8.74
CA ILE A 83 15.46 -6.52 -8.73
C ILE A 83 16.76 -6.85 -9.48
N SER A 84 17.05 -6.06 -10.52
CA SER A 84 18.34 -6.06 -11.22
C SER A 84 19.25 -4.96 -10.67
N ARG A 85 20.50 -5.32 -10.37
CA ARG A 85 21.54 -4.36 -9.97
C ARG A 85 22.37 -3.95 -11.18
N ILE A 86 22.24 -2.70 -11.58
CA ILE A 86 22.86 -2.16 -12.80
C ILE A 86 24.00 -1.21 -12.40
N ALA A 87 25.16 -1.36 -13.02
CA ALA A 87 26.27 -0.43 -12.87
C ALA A 87 26.01 0.85 -13.67
N PHE A 88 26.37 2.02 -13.12
CA PHE A 88 26.25 3.28 -13.83
C PHE A 88 27.21 3.34 -15.02
N SER A 89 26.76 3.97 -16.11
CA SER A 89 27.57 4.26 -17.28
C SER A 89 27.50 5.74 -17.62
N ASP A 90 28.63 6.30 -18.02
CA ASP A 90 28.81 7.67 -18.51
C ASP A 90 28.46 7.85 -19.99
N THR A 91 28.20 6.76 -20.72
CA THR A 91 27.84 6.77 -22.15
C THR A 91 26.33 6.79 -22.42
N GLY A 92 25.52 6.85 -21.37
CA GLY A 92 24.06 6.82 -21.47
C GLY A 92 23.46 8.06 -22.16
N PRO A 93 22.32 7.92 -22.87
CA PRO A 93 21.66 9.07 -23.48
C PRO A 93 21.07 10.00 -22.40
N LYS A 94 20.89 11.29 -22.75
CA LYS A 94 20.43 12.35 -21.82
C LYS A 94 19.12 12.01 -21.08
N TRP A 95 18.23 11.22 -21.69
CA TRP A 95 16.96 10.79 -21.10
C TRP A 95 17.06 9.59 -20.15
N ARG A 96 18.28 9.05 -19.94
CA ARG A 96 18.57 7.94 -19.02
C ARG A 96 19.48 8.37 -17.86
N ILE A 97 19.50 9.66 -17.53
CA ILE A 97 20.24 10.17 -16.37
C ILE A 97 19.40 9.94 -15.11
N ALA A 98 19.89 9.12 -14.19
CA ALA A 98 19.31 8.90 -12.87
C ALA A 98 19.90 9.84 -11.81
N CYS A 99 19.22 9.97 -10.67
CA CYS A 99 19.72 10.63 -9.47
C CYS A 99 19.78 9.67 -8.28
N GLU A 100 20.39 10.11 -7.17
CA GLU A 100 20.22 9.44 -5.88
C GLU A 100 18.75 9.52 -5.43
N GLY A 101 18.26 8.49 -4.75
CA GLY A 101 16.85 8.33 -4.37
C GLY A 101 16.04 7.50 -5.37
N LEU A 102 14.77 7.87 -5.51
CA LEU A 102 13.80 7.22 -6.37
C LEU A 102 13.85 7.76 -7.80
N ASN A 103 13.87 6.84 -8.76
CA ASN A 103 13.82 7.11 -10.19
C ASN A 103 12.67 6.31 -10.81
N ILE A 104 11.80 6.96 -11.57
CA ILE A 104 10.70 6.31 -12.29
C ILE A 104 11.09 6.15 -13.74
N GLU A 105 10.95 4.94 -14.28
CA GLU A 105 11.17 4.68 -15.68
C GLU A 105 9.87 4.45 -16.43
N GLY A 106 9.76 5.02 -17.62
CA GLY A 106 8.57 4.91 -18.44
C GLY A 106 8.81 5.30 -19.90
N LEU A 107 7.81 5.11 -20.75
CA LEU A 107 7.88 5.44 -22.17
C LEU A 107 7.47 6.89 -22.42
N CYS A 108 8.25 7.63 -23.21
CA CYS A 108 7.86 8.96 -23.66
C CYS A 108 6.71 8.89 -24.68
N THR A 109 5.67 9.70 -24.46
CA THR A 109 4.48 9.74 -25.32
C THR A 109 4.52 10.78 -26.44
N ASN A 110 5.48 11.72 -26.40
CA ASN A 110 5.59 12.77 -27.41
C ASN A 110 6.27 12.23 -28.68
N ALA A 111 5.51 12.18 -29.79
CA ALA A 111 5.96 11.72 -31.11
C ALA A 111 7.11 12.53 -31.70
N GLU A 112 7.25 13.80 -31.33
CA GLU A 112 8.30 14.69 -31.81
C GLU A 112 9.58 14.61 -30.97
N CYS A 113 9.55 13.89 -29.85
CA CYS A 113 10.70 13.74 -28.98
C CYS A 113 11.67 12.68 -29.51
N ALA A 114 12.98 12.95 -29.43
CA ALA A 114 14.03 11.96 -29.74
C ALA A 114 13.94 10.69 -28.87
N ALA A 115 13.25 10.76 -27.73
CA ALA A 115 12.98 9.66 -26.82
C ALA A 115 11.59 9.03 -26.99
N HIS A 116 10.79 9.41 -27.99
CA HIS A 116 9.48 8.83 -28.25
C HIS A 116 9.52 7.29 -28.26
N GLY A 117 8.64 6.66 -27.48
CA GLY A 117 8.56 5.20 -27.37
C GLY A 117 9.79 4.53 -26.72
N LYS A 118 10.76 5.30 -26.21
CA LYS A 118 11.92 4.77 -25.48
C LYS A 118 11.73 4.93 -23.99
N MET A 119 12.36 4.04 -23.23
CA MET A 119 12.47 4.15 -21.78
C MET A 119 13.24 5.42 -21.42
N VAL A 120 12.62 6.29 -20.63
CA VAL A 120 13.21 7.50 -20.06
C VAL A 120 13.13 7.45 -18.54
N ILE A 121 14.00 8.20 -17.88
CA ILE A 121 14.06 8.29 -16.42
C ILE A 121 13.52 9.64 -15.96
N HIS A 122 12.46 9.61 -15.17
CA HIS A 122 11.97 10.74 -14.40
C HIS A 122 12.56 10.68 -12.98
N LYS A 123 13.22 11.76 -12.56
CA LYS A 123 13.98 11.83 -11.32
C LYS A 123 13.10 12.38 -10.20
N ILE A 124 12.71 11.52 -9.25
CA ILE A 124 11.97 11.96 -8.04
C ILE A 124 12.95 12.37 -6.95
N GLY A 125 14.03 11.60 -6.75
CA GLY A 125 15.00 11.84 -5.69
C GLY A 125 14.56 11.30 -4.34
N MET A 126 14.94 11.99 -3.25
CA MET A 126 14.45 11.67 -1.91
C MET A 126 13.04 12.21 -1.75
N GLY A 127 12.05 11.33 -1.75
CA GLY A 127 10.64 11.73 -1.76
C GLY A 127 9.71 10.54 -1.91
N ALA A 128 8.46 10.84 -2.21
CA ALA A 128 7.44 9.84 -2.44
C ALA A 128 6.87 9.95 -3.86
N PHE A 129 6.50 8.82 -4.44
CA PHE A 129 5.78 8.72 -5.71
C PHE A 129 4.52 7.90 -5.50
N THR A 130 3.40 8.37 -6.03
CA THR A 130 2.17 7.59 -6.12
C THR A 130 1.93 7.24 -7.58
N LEU A 131 1.68 5.96 -7.87
CA LEU A 131 1.36 5.52 -9.22
C LEU A 131 0.08 6.21 -9.71
N GLY A 132 0.13 6.78 -10.91
CA GLY A 132 -0.88 7.71 -11.43
C GLY A 132 -0.54 9.20 -11.19
N GLY A 133 0.52 9.47 -10.42
CA GLY A 133 1.12 10.80 -10.30
C GLY A 133 1.79 11.26 -11.60
N ALA A 134 2.04 12.57 -11.69
CA ALA A 134 2.66 13.17 -12.86
C ALA A 134 4.14 12.73 -13.00
N CYS A 135 4.47 12.10 -14.13
CA CYS A 135 5.83 11.85 -14.55
C CYS A 135 6.05 12.45 -15.94
N ALA A 136 7.17 13.14 -16.11
CA ALA A 136 7.50 13.86 -17.35
C ALA A 136 8.81 13.38 -17.96
N CYS A 137 8.87 13.43 -19.29
CA CYS A 137 10.06 13.11 -20.05
C CYS A 137 11.12 14.20 -19.82
N PRO A 138 12.37 13.84 -19.44
CA PRO A 138 13.41 14.83 -19.13
C PRO A 138 13.91 15.63 -20.35
N LEU A 139 13.46 15.31 -21.58
CA LEU A 139 13.84 16.04 -22.79
C LEU A 139 12.78 17.00 -23.31
N CYS A 140 11.50 16.65 -23.16
CA CYS A 140 10.41 17.39 -23.79
C CYS A 140 9.27 17.74 -22.83
N ASP A 141 9.40 17.38 -21.55
CA ASP A 141 8.43 17.59 -20.48
C ASP A 141 7.04 16.96 -20.69
N ALA A 142 6.85 16.25 -21.80
CA ALA A 142 5.63 15.52 -22.06
C ALA A 142 5.44 14.36 -21.08
N PRO A 143 4.18 13.96 -20.81
CA PRO A 143 3.89 12.83 -19.93
C PRO A 143 4.59 11.54 -20.38
N ILE A 144 5.03 10.74 -19.41
CA ILE A 144 5.53 9.38 -19.67
C ILE A 144 4.53 8.35 -19.15
N VAL A 145 4.50 7.18 -19.77
CA VAL A 145 3.78 6.01 -19.23
C VAL A 145 4.73 5.28 -18.28
N PRO A 146 4.55 5.39 -16.94
CA PRO A 146 5.43 4.74 -15.97
C PRO A 146 5.27 3.22 -16.05
N LEU A 147 6.39 2.49 -16.10
CA LEU A 147 6.40 1.03 -16.19
C LEU A 147 7.18 0.37 -15.04
N THR A 148 8.23 1.01 -14.54
CA THR A 148 9.02 0.49 -13.42
C THR A 148 9.67 1.61 -12.62
N CYS A 149 10.31 1.27 -11.51
CA CYS A 149 11.10 2.17 -10.69
C CYS A 149 12.48 1.57 -10.38
N ALA A 150 13.37 2.45 -9.95
CA ALA A 150 14.66 2.07 -9.43
C ALA A 150 15.08 2.97 -8.27
N PHE A 151 15.95 2.43 -7.43
CA PHE A 151 16.49 3.08 -6.25
C PHE A 151 18.02 3.12 -6.33
N HIS A 152 18.60 4.22 -5.87
CA HIS A 152 20.05 4.41 -5.85
C HIS A 152 20.46 5.23 -4.62
N ARG A 153 21.40 4.72 -3.82
CA ARG A 153 21.95 5.45 -2.65
C ARG A 153 20.90 6.01 -1.70
N CYS A 154 19.89 5.22 -1.40
CA CYS A 154 18.80 5.61 -0.51
C CYS A 154 18.31 4.44 0.32
N VAL A 155 17.49 4.74 1.32
CA VAL A 155 16.56 3.75 1.86
C VAL A 155 15.19 3.94 1.28
N TRP A 156 14.47 2.84 1.09
CA TRP A 156 13.18 2.88 0.45
C TRP A 156 12.20 1.88 1.05
N MET A 157 10.92 2.16 0.89
CA MET A 157 9.82 1.24 1.17
C MET A 157 8.70 1.47 0.17
N PHE A 158 7.76 0.53 0.08
CA PHE A 158 6.50 0.75 -0.61
C PHE A 158 5.29 0.42 0.25
N GLU A 159 4.16 0.97 -0.15
CA GLU A 159 2.82 0.56 0.27
C GLU A 159 1.93 0.43 -0.95
N GLY A 160 1.20 -0.67 -1.08
CA GLY A 160 0.33 -0.85 -2.22
C GLY A 160 -0.79 -1.87 -2.02
N VAL A 161 -1.70 -1.90 -2.98
CA VAL A 161 -2.81 -2.86 -3.12
C VAL A 161 -2.84 -3.24 -4.59
N LYS A 162 -2.75 -4.54 -4.89
CA LYS A 162 -2.85 -5.06 -6.26
C LYS A 162 -4.32 -5.10 -6.69
N ALA A 163 -4.62 -4.93 -7.98
CA ALA A 163 -6.00 -4.89 -8.46
C ALA A 163 -6.78 -6.20 -8.20
N ASP A 164 -6.06 -7.33 -8.22
CA ASP A 164 -6.57 -8.67 -7.96
C ASP A 164 -6.65 -9.03 -6.47
N SER A 165 -6.23 -8.15 -5.56
CA SER A 165 -6.11 -8.46 -4.13
C SER A 165 -6.59 -7.32 -3.25
N CYS A 166 -7.45 -7.62 -2.28
CA CYS A 166 -7.83 -6.64 -1.25
C CYS A 166 -6.82 -6.53 -0.10
N ALA A 167 -5.69 -7.24 -0.15
CA ALA A 167 -4.66 -7.19 0.87
C ALA A 167 -3.73 -5.99 0.68
N ALA A 168 -3.58 -5.18 1.72
CA ALA A 168 -2.56 -4.14 1.74
C ALA A 168 -1.16 -4.76 1.90
N LEU A 169 -0.27 -4.43 0.97
CA LEU A 169 1.13 -4.83 0.96
C LEU A 169 2.00 -3.66 1.44
N SER A 170 2.97 -3.96 2.28
CA SER A 170 4.00 -3.00 2.69
C SER A 170 5.30 -3.73 2.99
N THR A 171 6.43 -3.13 2.65
CA THR A 171 7.76 -3.64 3.02
C THR A 171 8.34 -2.87 4.18
N ALA A 172 9.15 -3.56 4.99
CA ALA A 172 10.14 -2.88 5.81
C ALA A 172 11.04 -1.98 4.94
N TRP A 173 11.63 -0.95 5.55
CA TRP A 173 12.63 -0.13 4.90
C TRP A 173 13.82 -0.99 4.44
N ARG A 174 14.19 -0.85 3.18
CA ARG A 174 15.33 -1.53 2.54
C ARG A 174 16.37 -0.51 2.15
N GLU A 175 17.63 -0.91 2.14
CA GLU A 175 18.72 -0.08 1.66
C GLU A 175 19.05 -0.43 0.21
N ALA A 176 19.10 0.59 -0.66
CA ALA A 176 19.62 0.49 -2.00
C ALA A 176 21.10 0.90 -2.01
N GLY A 177 21.95 0.00 -2.52
CA GLY A 177 23.39 0.17 -2.59
C GLY A 177 23.86 1.23 -3.58
N ASP A 178 25.14 1.16 -3.94
CA ASP A 178 25.76 2.12 -4.88
C ASP A 178 25.48 1.75 -6.34
N THR A 179 24.82 0.62 -6.57
CA THR A 179 24.27 0.24 -7.87
C THR A 179 22.91 0.90 -8.09
N TYR A 180 22.44 0.88 -9.34
CA TYR A 180 21.08 1.24 -9.69
C TYR A 180 20.19 0.00 -9.58
N GLU A 181 19.41 -0.08 -8.51
CA GLU A 181 18.56 -1.23 -8.19
C GLU A 181 17.17 -1.04 -8.83
N ARG A 182 16.96 -1.68 -9.98
CA ARG A 182 15.77 -1.52 -10.84
C ARG A 182 14.87 -2.74 -10.76
N PHE A 183 13.56 -2.52 -10.69
CA PHE A 183 12.58 -3.60 -10.80
C PHE A 183 12.39 -4.05 -12.26
N ASN A 184 12.39 -5.36 -12.47
CA ASN A 184 12.28 -6.00 -13.77
C ASN A 184 10.83 -5.98 -14.26
N THR A 185 10.66 -5.90 -15.59
CA THR A 185 9.34 -5.84 -16.26
C THR A 185 9.03 -7.11 -17.06
N GLY A 186 9.82 -8.17 -16.90
CA GLY A 186 9.54 -9.51 -17.47
C GLY A 186 9.86 -9.66 -18.96
N THR A 187 10.11 -8.56 -19.66
CA THR A 187 10.52 -8.57 -21.08
C THR A 187 12.00 -8.90 -21.30
N GLU A 188 12.80 -9.03 -20.23
CA GLU A 188 14.27 -9.10 -20.29
C GLU A 188 14.86 -10.53 -20.19
N GLY A 189 14.08 -11.57 -20.47
CA GLY A 189 14.60 -12.95 -20.64
C GLY A 189 15.05 -13.67 -19.35
N SER A 190 15.07 -12.99 -18.21
CA SER A 190 15.10 -13.61 -16.88
C SER A 190 13.67 -13.92 -16.47
N GLY A 191 13.32 -15.17 -16.18
CA GLY A 191 11.98 -15.59 -15.76
C GLY A 191 11.47 -15.02 -14.42
N SER A 192 12.02 -13.89 -13.95
CA SER A 192 11.59 -13.14 -12.76
C SER A 192 11.36 -11.65 -13.09
N GLY A 193 10.32 -11.07 -12.51
CA GLY A 193 9.85 -9.70 -12.77
C GLY A 193 8.53 -9.66 -13.54
N ALA A 194 7.40 -9.86 -12.87
CA ALA A 194 6.09 -9.74 -13.47
C ALA A 194 5.63 -8.27 -13.50
N MET A 195 4.93 -7.89 -14.57
CA MET A 195 4.11 -6.68 -14.58
C MET A 195 2.77 -7.02 -13.92
N VAL A 196 2.31 -6.19 -12.99
CA VAL A 196 1.05 -6.39 -12.27
C VAL A 196 0.20 -5.13 -12.31
N GLU A 197 -1.11 -5.29 -12.19
CA GLU A 197 -2.02 -4.16 -12.06
C GLU A 197 -2.11 -3.74 -10.59
N TRP A 198 -1.90 -2.45 -10.34
CA TRP A 198 -2.00 -1.86 -9.00
C TRP A 198 -3.27 -1.01 -8.90
N GLU A 199 -4.05 -1.22 -7.84
CA GLU A 199 -5.12 -0.30 -7.46
C GLU A 199 -4.54 0.96 -6.81
N ARG A 200 -3.55 0.76 -5.93
CA ARG A 200 -2.78 1.84 -5.29
C ARG A 200 -1.35 1.39 -5.13
N LEU A 201 -0.40 2.26 -5.46
CA LEU A 201 1.00 2.04 -5.14
C LEU A 201 1.65 3.37 -4.74
N VAL A 202 2.34 3.36 -3.60
CA VAL A 202 3.16 4.46 -3.09
C VAL A 202 4.57 3.93 -2.85
N LEU A 203 5.55 4.61 -3.45
CA LEU A 203 6.98 4.36 -3.26
C LEU A 203 7.57 5.52 -2.47
N ILE A 204 8.45 5.23 -1.53
CA ILE A 204 9.08 6.26 -0.67
C ILE A 204 10.57 6.00 -0.62
N ALA A 205 11.38 7.05 -0.81
CA ALA A 205 12.83 7.04 -0.66
C ALA A 205 13.31 8.13 0.31
N LYS A 206 14.29 7.81 1.15
CA LYS A 206 14.97 8.73 2.09
C LYS A 206 16.49 8.55 2.03
N GLY A 207 17.23 9.55 2.51
CA GLY A 207 18.69 9.48 2.59
C GLY A 207 19.17 8.40 3.57
N ARG A 208 20.33 7.78 3.30
CA ARG A 208 20.90 6.71 4.14
C ARG A 208 21.20 7.13 5.58
N ASP A 209 21.49 8.41 5.81
CA ASP A 209 21.72 8.96 7.16
C ASP A 209 20.48 8.86 8.07
N SER A 210 19.30 8.69 7.47
CA SER A 210 18.04 8.46 8.20
C SER A 210 18.01 7.13 8.96
N ILE A 211 18.90 6.17 8.62
CA ILE A 211 19.02 4.87 9.32
C ILE A 211 19.75 5.00 10.66
N HIS A 212 20.78 5.86 10.74
CA HIS A 212 21.61 5.97 11.94
C HIS A 212 20.91 6.70 13.12
N ALA A 213 19.84 7.45 12.84
CA ALA A 213 18.97 8.01 13.89
C ALA A 213 17.93 7.00 14.44
N ALA A 214 17.89 5.77 13.93
CA ALA A 214 16.83 4.78 14.19
C ALA A 214 17.27 3.58 15.05
N ALA A 215 18.46 3.59 15.64
CA ALA A 215 19.06 2.42 16.29
C ALA A 215 18.65 2.12 17.76
N ALA A 216 17.71 2.85 18.38
CA ALA A 216 17.28 2.50 19.75
C ALA A 216 15.84 2.91 20.08
N TYR A 217 14.88 1.98 19.98
CA TYR A 217 13.78 1.86 20.96
C TYR A 217 12.98 0.56 20.74
N THR A 218 12.46 0.03 21.84
CA THR A 218 11.54 -1.13 21.89
C THR A 218 10.10 -0.63 21.90
N ALA A 219 9.28 -1.05 20.93
CA ALA A 219 7.84 -0.83 20.95
C ALA A 219 7.13 -1.98 21.69
N VAL A 220 6.17 -1.64 22.56
CA VAL A 220 5.30 -2.63 23.21
C VAL A 220 4.03 -2.78 22.37
N VAL A 221 3.82 -3.98 21.82
CA VAL A 221 2.61 -4.35 21.10
C VAL A 221 1.68 -5.09 22.07
N CYS A 222 0.43 -4.67 22.16
CA CYS A 222 -0.60 -5.40 22.90
C CYS A 222 -1.53 -6.11 21.90
N SER A 223 -1.49 -7.44 21.90
CA SER A 223 -2.36 -8.29 21.08
C SER A 223 -3.58 -8.76 21.90
N LYS A 224 -4.64 -9.21 21.20
CA LYS A 224 -5.93 -9.63 21.80
C LYS A 224 -5.85 -10.85 22.74
N SER A 225 -4.68 -11.49 22.88
CA SER A 225 -4.48 -12.70 23.69
C SER A 225 -3.55 -12.52 24.89
N GLY A 226 -3.25 -11.28 25.32
CA GLY A 226 -2.43 -11.06 26.51
C GLY A 226 -0.98 -11.56 26.41
N GLU A 227 -0.54 -12.01 25.23
CA GLU A 227 0.85 -12.36 24.97
C GLU A 227 1.63 -11.13 24.50
N LEU A 228 2.67 -10.81 25.27
CA LEU A 228 3.67 -9.80 24.93
C LEU A 228 4.56 -10.35 23.82
N THR A 229 4.57 -9.69 22.66
CA THR A 229 5.62 -9.90 21.65
C THR A 229 6.26 -8.55 21.30
N SER A 230 7.59 -8.54 21.31
CA SER A 230 8.40 -7.39 20.94
C SER A 230 8.54 -7.32 19.42
N SER A 231 8.18 -6.20 18.82
CA SER A 231 8.51 -5.90 17.42
C SER A 231 9.19 -4.55 17.33
N SER A 232 10.46 -4.55 16.93
CA SER A 232 11.24 -3.37 16.61
C SER A 232 10.75 -2.76 15.30
N GLY A 233 10.22 -1.54 15.37
CA GLY A 233 9.76 -0.78 14.22
C GLY A 233 10.28 0.65 14.31
N THR A 234 10.68 1.21 13.17
CA THR A 234 11.36 2.49 13.03
C THR A 234 10.51 3.45 12.21
N GLN A 235 9.65 4.24 12.86
CA GLN A 235 9.02 5.39 12.19
C GLN A 235 8.84 6.57 13.16
N LEU A 236 8.94 7.76 12.59
CA LEU A 236 8.67 9.05 13.22
C LEU A 236 7.21 9.36 12.92
N ASP A 237 6.35 9.10 13.88
CA ASP A 237 4.92 9.37 13.81
C ASP A 237 4.61 10.55 14.76
N ASP A 238 3.85 11.54 14.30
CA ASP A 238 3.31 12.60 15.16
C ASP A 238 2.07 12.08 15.88
N CYS A 239 1.89 12.46 17.15
CA CYS A 239 0.72 12.06 17.91
C CYS A 239 -0.51 12.73 17.31
N ALA A 240 -1.47 11.95 16.81
CA ALA A 240 -2.68 12.50 16.20
C ALA A 240 -3.64 13.23 17.18
N VAL A 241 -3.31 13.30 18.47
CA VAL A 241 -4.08 14.03 19.49
C VAL A 241 -3.45 15.39 19.80
N CYS A 242 -2.14 15.45 20.07
CA CYS A 242 -1.47 16.72 20.38
C CYS A 242 -0.67 17.29 19.19
N LEU A 243 -0.57 16.55 18.09
CA LEU A 243 0.19 16.89 16.88
C LEU A 243 1.69 17.10 17.11
N GLU A 244 2.21 16.66 18.28
CA GLU A 244 3.63 16.69 18.59
C GLU A 244 4.30 15.35 18.23
N PRO A 245 5.60 15.35 17.92
CA PRO A 245 6.35 14.14 17.66
C PRO A 245 6.22 13.14 18.81
N LEU A 246 6.01 11.85 18.49
CA LEU A 246 5.97 10.79 19.51
C LEU A 246 7.32 10.53 20.19
N ARG A 247 8.40 11.19 19.72
CA ARG A 247 9.78 11.07 20.23
C ARG A 247 10.27 12.29 21.01
N THR A 248 9.52 12.76 21.99
CA THR A 248 10.14 13.56 23.06
C THR A 248 10.86 12.57 24.01
N LEU A 249 12.10 12.88 24.41
CA LEU A 249 13.04 12.00 25.15
C LEU A 249 12.47 11.35 26.44
N PHE A 250 11.26 11.70 26.85
CA PHE A 250 10.60 11.25 28.09
C PHE A 250 9.18 10.72 27.88
N ALA A 251 8.66 10.65 26.65
CA ALA A 251 7.26 10.28 26.41
C ALA A 251 7.09 8.81 26.00
N SER A 252 6.23 8.09 26.71
CA SER A 252 5.75 6.77 26.30
C SER A 252 4.68 6.90 25.22
N PHE A 253 4.70 6.03 24.20
CA PHE A 253 3.69 5.99 23.14
C PHE A 253 3.03 4.60 23.02
N VAL A 254 1.85 4.55 22.40
CA VAL A 254 1.02 3.35 22.26
C VAL A 254 0.58 3.21 20.81
N LYS A 255 0.76 2.00 20.25
CA LYS A 255 0.15 1.61 18.98
C LYS A 255 -1.17 0.89 19.26
N THR A 256 -2.24 1.41 18.68
CA THR A 256 -3.58 0.81 18.78
C THR A 256 -3.72 -0.37 17.81
N PRO A 257 -4.67 -1.30 18.03
CA PRO A 257 -4.92 -2.43 17.13
C PRO A 257 -5.28 -2.02 15.69
N CYS A 258 -5.87 -0.84 15.53
CA CYS A 258 -6.16 -0.26 14.22
C CYS A 258 -4.94 0.40 13.53
N GLY A 259 -3.76 0.29 14.12
CA GLY A 259 -2.50 0.74 13.55
C GLY A 259 -2.06 2.17 13.92
N HIS A 260 -2.96 2.99 14.49
CA HIS A 260 -2.67 4.38 14.85
C HIS A 260 -1.82 4.52 16.13
N LEU A 261 -1.00 5.57 16.20
CA LEU A 261 -0.05 5.83 17.27
C LEU A 261 -0.37 7.10 18.05
N TYR A 262 -0.18 7.06 19.37
CA TYR A 262 -0.47 8.17 20.30
C TYR A 262 0.53 8.20 21.44
N HIS A 263 0.79 9.36 22.07
CA HIS A 263 1.41 9.34 23.40
C HIS A 263 0.47 8.63 24.36
N LYS A 264 1.03 7.83 25.27
CA LYS A 264 0.27 7.10 26.30
C LYS A 264 -0.61 8.05 27.11
N ALA A 265 -0.08 9.22 27.49
CA ALA A 265 -0.81 10.26 28.20
C ALA A 265 -1.96 10.83 27.36
N CYS A 266 -1.72 11.13 26.08
CA CYS A 266 -2.73 11.67 25.17
C CYS A 266 -3.89 10.69 24.94
N LEU A 267 -3.59 9.40 24.73
CA LEU A 267 -4.63 8.37 24.58
C LEU A 267 -5.40 8.15 25.88
N THR A 268 -4.71 8.12 27.02
CA THR A 268 -5.34 7.95 28.35
C THR A 268 -6.25 9.13 28.69
N ALA A 269 -5.81 10.36 28.41
CA ALA A 269 -6.62 11.57 28.60
C ALA A 269 -7.86 11.56 27.70
N TRP A 270 -7.70 11.19 26.43
CA TRP A 270 -8.81 11.06 25.48
C TRP A 270 -9.87 10.05 25.95
N GLN A 271 -9.45 8.90 26.46
CA GLN A 271 -10.34 7.88 27.01
C GLN A 271 -11.08 8.34 28.27
N ARG A 272 -10.48 9.22 29.08
CA ARG A 272 -11.09 9.77 30.31
C ARG A 272 -12.09 10.90 30.03
N CYS A 273 -11.87 11.72 29.00
CA CYS A 273 -12.72 12.89 28.69
C CYS A 273 -13.91 12.57 27.77
N SER A 274 -13.91 11.42 27.10
CA SER A 274 -14.99 11.07 26.15
C SER A 274 -16.21 10.54 26.92
N SER A 275 -17.22 11.39 27.12
CA SER A 275 -18.51 11.07 27.75
C SER A 275 -19.38 10.06 26.97
N ALA A 276 -18.91 9.57 25.83
CA ALA A 276 -19.54 8.54 25.01
C ALA A 276 -18.56 7.39 24.71
N GLY A 277 -18.50 6.37 25.59
CA GLY A 277 -17.87 5.07 25.32
C GLY A 277 -16.35 5.11 25.14
N SER A 278 -15.63 5.02 26.26
CA SER A 278 -14.17 5.19 26.47
C SER A 278 -13.25 4.14 25.84
N GLY A 279 -13.61 3.58 24.69
CA GLY A 279 -12.85 2.52 24.04
C GLY A 279 -12.74 2.70 22.55
N ARG A 280 -12.62 3.92 21.99
CA ARG A 280 -12.53 4.14 20.55
C ARG A 280 -11.32 4.96 20.13
N CYS A 281 -10.76 4.61 18.98
CA CYS A 281 -9.63 5.28 18.35
C CYS A 281 -9.99 6.73 17.99
N PRO A 282 -9.21 7.75 18.40
CA PRO A 282 -9.43 9.13 18.00
C PRO A 282 -9.48 9.36 16.48
N MET A 283 -8.72 8.58 15.71
CA MET A 283 -8.55 8.78 14.26
C MET A 283 -9.61 8.05 13.43
N CYS A 284 -9.86 6.77 13.71
CA CYS A 284 -10.75 5.94 12.90
C CYS A 284 -11.98 5.42 13.64
N ARG A 285 -12.14 5.80 14.92
CA ARG A 285 -13.25 5.37 15.80
C ARG A 285 -13.37 3.86 16.00
N ALA A 286 -12.40 3.06 15.57
CA ALA A 286 -12.33 1.63 15.83
C ALA A 286 -12.31 1.35 17.34
N ASP A 287 -13.01 0.30 17.79
CA ASP A 287 -13.06 -0.06 19.21
C ASP A 287 -11.69 -0.59 19.70
N LEU A 288 -11.10 0.12 20.65
CA LEU A 288 -9.87 -0.14 21.40
C LEU A 288 -10.08 -1.08 22.60
N CYS A 289 -11.04 -2.00 22.54
CA CYS A 289 -11.55 -2.77 23.68
C CYS A 289 -10.55 -3.81 24.23
N VAL A 290 -9.36 -3.40 24.72
CA VAL A 290 -8.40 -4.20 25.53
C VAL A 290 -7.41 -3.31 26.35
N LEU A 291 -7.76 -2.09 26.75
CA LEU A 291 -6.86 -1.27 27.60
C LEU A 291 -7.48 -1.01 28.98
N ARG A 292 -7.50 -2.02 29.85
CA ARG A 292 -7.40 -1.74 31.29
C ARG A 292 -5.91 -1.55 31.60
N ILE A 293 -5.46 -0.30 31.52
CA ILE A 293 -4.15 0.08 32.03
C ILE A 293 -4.23 -0.08 33.55
N GLY A 294 -3.75 -1.20 34.08
CA GLY A 294 -3.54 -1.36 35.51
C GLY A 294 -2.49 -0.36 35.98
N GLU A 295 -2.83 0.41 37.01
CA GLU A 295 -1.85 1.09 37.85
C GLU A 295 -1.02 0.01 38.54
N ALA A 296 0.29 0.08 38.38
CA ALA A 296 1.24 -0.58 39.26
C ALA A 296 2.16 0.53 39.78
N ASP A 297 2.15 0.66 41.10
CA ASP A 297 2.89 1.63 41.93
C ASP A 297 4.40 1.66 41.66
#